data_AF-A0A926FG19-F1
#
_entry.id   AF-A0A926FG19-F1
#
_cell.length_a   1.000
_cell.length_b   1.000
_cell.length_c   1.000
_cell.angle_alpha   90.00
_cell.angle_beta   90.00
_cell.angle_gamma   90.00
#
_symmetry.space_group_name_H-M   'P 1'
#
loop_
_entity.id
_entity.type
_entity.pdbx_description
1 polymer ?
#
loop_
_entity_poly.entity_id
_entity_poly.type
_entity_poly.pdbx_seq_one_letter_code
_entity_poly.pdbx_strand_id
1 'polypeptide(L)'
;MDNSPELTAVDLNAPYKKLLEYNDVVLAGTEHSDGSFEFVTWDCKNNSLDHGHYYEDYERAKEDFVKRSELLPENQIFSADERFELYRCVEDTLSAGFELSSDVENILADVKEKLKDSIPDFDERLTTLDKQDRQQEQKM
;
A
#
# COMPACT_ATOMS: atom_id res chain seq x y z
N MET A 1 12.74 17.67 -5.91
CA MET A 1 11.97 18.61 -6.76
C MET A 1 12.83 19.28 -7.82
N ASP A 2 14.08 19.64 -7.52
CA ASP A 2 14.90 20.48 -8.41
C ASP A 2 15.02 19.99 -9.86
N ASN A 3 15.13 18.68 -10.07
CA ASN A 3 15.29 18.06 -11.40
C ASN A 3 13.96 17.62 -12.05
N SER A 4 12.82 17.81 -11.38
CA SER A 4 11.51 17.43 -11.92
C SER A 4 11.04 18.45 -12.97
N PRO A 5 10.38 18.01 -14.05
CA PRO A 5 9.81 18.93 -15.03
C PRO A 5 8.63 19.70 -14.45
N GLU A 6 8.38 20.89 -14.98
CA GLU A 6 7.17 21.67 -14.66
C GLU A 6 5.91 20.89 -15.08
N LEU A 7 4.88 20.94 -14.25
CA LEU A 7 3.56 20.41 -14.58
C LEU A 7 2.82 21.42 -15.46
N THR A 8 2.32 20.94 -16.59
CA THR A 8 1.52 21.74 -17.51
C THR A 8 0.13 21.16 -17.62
N ALA A 9 -0.88 21.99 -17.42
CA ALA A 9 -2.28 21.64 -17.59
C ALA A 9 -3.10 22.87 -17.98
N VAL A 10 -4.29 22.68 -18.51
CA VAL A 10 -5.23 23.77 -18.80
C VAL A 10 -5.52 24.51 -17.49
N ASP A 11 -5.45 25.85 -17.54
CA ASP A 11 -5.71 26.78 -16.42
C ASP A 11 -4.82 26.61 -15.17
N LEU A 12 -3.76 25.78 -15.23
CA LEU A 12 -2.75 25.71 -14.17
C LEU A 12 -1.72 26.83 -14.33
N ASN A 13 -1.82 27.86 -13.49
CA ASN A 13 -0.90 29.00 -13.47
C ASN A 13 0.18 28.92 -12.37
N ALA A 14 0.07 27.95 -11.46
CA ALA A 14 0.97 27.80 -10.33
C ALA A 14 2.20 26.93 -10.68
N PRO A 15 3.39 27.20 -10.10
CA PRO A 15 4.65 26.56 -10.47
C PRO A 15 4.82 25.18 -9.80
N TYR A 16 3.90 24.27 -10.07
CA TYR A 16 4.02 22.89 -9.61
C TYR A 16 4.95 22.11 -10.52
N LYS A 17 5.84 21.32 -9.93
CA LYS A 17 6.65 20.33 -10.63
C LYS A 17 6.00 18.97 -10.57
N LYS A 18 5.97 18.28 -11.71
CA LYS A 18 5.45 16.91 -11.81
C LYS A 18 6.46 15.93 -11.23
N LEU A 19 6.08 15.24 -10.15
CA LEU A 19 6.93 14.25 -9.49
C LEU A 19 6.67 12.85 -10.05
N LEU A 20 5.41 12.49 -10.24
CA LEU A 20 4.99 11.18 -10.73
C LEU A 20 3.62 11.27 -11.42
N GLU A 21 3.34 10.38 -12.37
CA GLU A 21 2.04 10.28 -13.04
C GLU A 21 1.77 8.81 -13.38
N TYR A 22 0.60 8.31 -13.00
CA TYR A 22 0.17 6.94 -13.27
C TYR A 22 -1.36 6.86 -13.23
N ASN A 23 -1.94 6.11 -14.17
CA ASN A 23 -3.38 5.82 -14.23
C ASN A 23 -4.29 7.04 -14.00
N ASP A 24 -4.11 8.08 -14.83
CA ASP A 24 -4.88 9.33 -14.75
C ASP A 24 -4.77 10.08 -13.40
N VAL A 25 -3.71 9.83 -12.62
CA VAL A 25 -3.41 10.58 -11.39
C VAL A 25 -1.99 11.14 -11.49
N VAL A 26 -1.81 12.39 -11.06
CA VAL A 26 -0.51 13.05 -10.99
C VAL A 26 -0.18 13.42 -9.54
N LEU A 27 1.05 13.16 -9.11
CA LEU A 27 1.63 13.71 -7.90
C LEU A 27 2.56 14.85 -8.30
N ALA A 28 2.28 16.04 -7.77
CA ALA A 28 3.06 17.24 -8.01
C ALA A 28 3.46 17.91 -6.70
N GLY A 29 4.40 18.84 -6.77
CA GLY A 29 4.72 19.68 -5.63
C GLY A 29 5.40 20.97 -6.02
N THR A 30 5.40 21.92 -5.10
CA THR A 30 5.98 23.25 -5.27
C THR A 30 6.69 23.67 -3.99
N GLU A 31 7.70 24.53 -4.14
CA GLU A 31 8.42 25.14 -3.02
C GLU A 31 8.02 26.61 -2.93
N HIS A 32 7.59 27.05 -1.76
CA HIS A 32 7.26 28.44 -1.49
C HIS A 32 8.52 29.25 -1.19
N SER A 33 8.41 30.58 -1.29
CA SER A 33 9.55 31.49 -1.08
C SER A 33 10.15 31.44 0.33
N ASP A 34 9.42 30.91 1.32
CA ASP A 34 9.87 30.72 2.70
C ASP A 34 10.56 29.36 2.92
N GLY A 35 10.72 28.55 1.87
CA GLY A 35 11.31 27.21 1.91
C GLY A 35 10.35 26.12 2.37
N SER A 36 9.07 26.42 2.59
CA SER A 36 8.05 25.40 2.82
C SER A 36 7.68 24.70 1.51
N PHE A 37 7.25 23.44 1.62
CA PHE A 37 6.81 22.65 0.48
C PHE A 37 5.32 22.35 0.57
N GLU A 38 4.67 22.35 -0.59
CA GLU A 38 3.32 21.85 -0.76
C GLU A 38 3.33 20.75 -1.83
N PHE A 39 2.58 19.69 -1.58
CA PHE A 39 2.40 18.56 -2.46
C PHE A 39 0.92 18.41 -2.76
N VAL A 40 0.61 17.92 -3.96
CA VAL A 40 -0.77 17.74 -4.39
C VAL A 40 -0.91 16.51 -5.28
N THR A 41 -1.99 15.77 -5.08
CA THR A 41 -2.45 14.72 -6.00
C THR A 41 -3.68 15.21 -6.75
N TRP A 42 -3.67 15.10 -8.08
CA TRP A 42 -4.82 15.45 -8.93
C TRP A 42 -5.22 14.28 -9.80
N ASP A 43 -6.51 14.18 -10.10
CA ASP A 43 -6.95 13.42 -11.27
C ASP A 43 -6.58 14.23 -12.51
N CYS A 44 -5.97 13.58 -13.50
CA CYS A 44 -5.51 14.17 -14.74
C CYS A 44 -6.19 13.47 -15.92
N LYS A 45 -7.05 14.18 -16.64
CA LYS A 45 -7.67 13.69 -17.88
C LYS A 45 -7.65 14.77 -18.95
N ASN A 46 -7.17 14.40 -20.15
CA ASN A 46 -7.12 15.30 -21.31
C ASN A 46 -6.43 16.66 -20.99
N ASN A 47 -5.30 16.63 -20.27
CA ASN A 47 -4.54 17.81 -19.87
C ASN A 47 -5.30 18.77 -18.92
N SER A 48 -6.36 18.29 -18.27
CA SER A 48 -7.09 19.01 -17.21
C SER A 48 -6.84 18.32 -15.87
N LEU A 49 -6.74 19.12 -14.80
CA LEU A 49 -6.56 18.65 -13.44
C LEU A 49 -7.87 18.86 -12.65
N ASP A 50 -8.26 17.86 -11.87
CA ASP A 50 -9.47 17.92 -11.03
C ASP A 50 -9.25 17.20 -9.69
N HIS A 51 -10.15 17.42 -8.73
CA HIS A 51 -10.18 16.74 -7.42
C HIS A 51 -8.82 16.74 -6.67
N GLY A 52 -8.19 17.92 -6.55
CA GLY A 52 -6.88 18.07 -5.90
C GLY A 52 -6.90 17.82 -4.39
N HIS A 53 -6.03 16.92 -3.90
CA HIS A 53 -5.75 16.78 -2.47
C HIS A 53 -4.38 17.38 -2.14
N TYR A 54 -4.35 18.37 -1.25
CA TYR A 54 -3.15 19.16 -0.92
C TYR A 54 -2.57 18.75 0.43
N TYR A 55 -1.24 18.70 0.53
CA TYR A 55 -0.49 18.24 1.68
C TYR A 55 0.77 19.06 1.89
N GLU A 56 1.13 19.34 3.15
CA GLU A 56 2.47 19.82 3.52
C GLU A 56 3.46 18.66 3.71
N ASP A 57 2.95 17.44 3.92
CA ASP A 57 3.71 16.23 4.19
C ASP A 57 3.80 15.34 2.93
N TYR A 58 5.03 15.15 2.43
CA TYR A 58 5.29 14.34 1.24
C TYR A 58 4.91 12.87 1.41
N GLU A 59 5.05 12.30 2.61
CA GLU A 59 4.72 10.89 2.84
C GLU A 59 3.21 10.67 2.66
N ARG A 60 2.39 11.58 3.17
CA ARG A 60 0.92 11.54 2.98
C ARG A 60 0.52 11.72 1.52
N ALA A 61 1.18 12.60 0.79
CA ALA A 61 0.93 12.79 -0.63
C ALA A 61 1.27 11.52 -1.45
N LYS A 62 2.35 10.81 -1.10
CA LYS A 62 2.70 9.53 -1.72
C LYS A 62 1.66 8.44 -1.43
N GLU A 63 1.21 8.32 -0.18
CA GLU A 63 0.18 7.35 0.18
C GLU A 63 -1.13 7.59 -0.57
N ASP A 64 -1.57 8.85 -0.67
CA ASP A 64 -2.77 9.21 -1.43
C ASP A 64 -2.59 8.93 -2.92
N PHE A 65 -1.43 9.28 -3.49
CA PHE A 65 -1.11 8.97 -4.89
C PHE A 65 -1.22 7.48 -5.18
N VAL A 66 -0.58 6.64 -4.36
CA VAL A 66 -0.59 5.18 -4.54
C VAL A 66 -2.01 4.62 -4.51
N LYS A 67 -2.86 5.13 -3.62
CA LYS A 67 -4.27 4.71 -3.51
C LYS A 67 -5.08 5.15 -4.72
N ARG A 68 -5.02 6.43 -5.08
CA ARG A 68 -5.85 7.00 -6.17
C ARG A 68 -5.46 6.49 -7.54
N SER A 69 -4.17 6.28 -7.76
CA SER A 69 -3.64 5.79 -9.03
C SER A 69 -3.76 4.27 -9.20
N GLU A 70 -4.18 3.55 -8.16
CA GLU A 70 -4.17 2.08 -8.13
C GLU A 70 -2.77 1.52 -8.46
N LEU A 71 -1.70 2.27 -8.13
CA LEU A 71 -0.32 1.88 -8.45
C LEU A 71 0.06 0.58 -7.74
N LEU A 72 -0.40 0.42 -6.50
CA LEU A 72 -0.33 -0.86 -5.81
C LEU A 72 -1.69 -1.54 -5.89
N PRO A 73 -1.74 -2.81 -6.35
CA PRO A 73 -2.92 -3.62 -6.17
C PRO A 73 -3.26 -3.71 -4.67
N GLU A 74 -4.54 -3.62 -4.29
CA GLU A 74 -4.98 -3.57 -2.89
C GLU A 74 -4.41 -4.69 -2.00
N ASN A 75 -4.03 -5.84 -2.60
CA ASN A 75 -3.44 -6.98 -1.91
C ASN A 75 -1.93 -6.82 -1.58
N GLN A 76 -1.28 -5.71 -1.94
CA GLN A 76 0.14 -5.45 -1.67
C GLN A 76 0.41 -4.32 -0.64
N ILE A 77 -0.61 -3.90 0.11
CA ILE A 77 -0.47 -2.86 1.16
C ILE A 77 0.48 -3.31 2.29
N PHE A 78 0.46 -4.59 2.63
CA PHE A 78 1.35 -5.20 3.61
C PHE A 78 2.61 -5.74 2.93
N SER A 79 3.76 -5.76 3.61
CA SER A 79 4.94 -6.51 3.18
C SER A 79 4.68 -8.02 3.14
N ALA A 80 5.54 -8.79 2.46
CA ALA A 80 5.42 -10.25 2.43
C ALA A 80 5.47 -10.88 3.84
N ASP A 81 6.27 -10.30 4.74
CA ASP A 81 6.39 -10.76 6.12
C ASP A 81 5.13 -10.45 6.93
N GLU A 82 4.58 -9.24 6.79
CA GLU A 82 3.30 -8.87 7.44
C GLU A 82 2.13 -9.72 6.94
N ARG A 83 2.06 -10.02 5.63
CA ARG A 83 1.05 -10.94 5.08
C ARG A 83 1.21 -12.35 5.63
N PHE A 84 2.45 -12.82 5.79
CA PHE A 84 2.72 -14.13 6.37
C PHE A 84 2.30 -14.21 7.84
N GLU A 85 2.53 -13.17 8.64
CA GLU A 85 2.04 -13.13 10.02
C GLU A 85 0.51 -13.04 10.09
N LEU A 86 -0.13 -12.26 9.21
CA LEU A 86 -1.59 -12.24 9.10
C LEU A 86 -2.15 -13.62 8.73
N TYR A 87 -1.49 -14.34 7.81
CA TYR A 87 -1.86 -15.71 7.46
C TYR A 87 -1.81 -16.61 8.71
N ARG A 88 -0.74 -16.53 9.50
CA ARG A 88 -0.60 -17.31 10.74
C ARG A 88 -1.71 -17.01 11.72
N CYS A 89 -2.01 -15.73 11.99
CA CYS A 89 -3.11 -15.38 12.90
C CYS A 89 -4.46 -15.95 12.44
N VAL A 90 -4.74 -15.95 11.14
CA VAL A 90 -5.97 -16.51 10.58
C VAL A 90 -6.00 -18.03 10.71
N GLU A 91 -4.91 -18.72 10.37
CA GLU A 91 -4.80 -20.18 10.50
C GLU A 91 -4.89 -20.63 11.96
N ASP A 92 -4.24 -19.92 12.88
CA ASP A 92 -4.30 -20.19 14.32
C ASP A 92 -5.73 -20.00 14.84
N THR A 93 -6.43 -18.95 14.40
CA THR A 93 -7.82 -18.69 14.79
C THR A 93 -8.77 -19.80 14.30
N LEU A 94 -8.60 -20.23 13.04
CA LEU A 94 -9.40 -21.32 12.46
C LEU A 94 -9.08 -22.67 13.12
N SER A 95 -7.85 -22.87 13.60
CA SER A 95 -7.39 -24.14 14.20
C SER A 95 -7.59 -24.21 15.71
N ALA A 96 -7.76 -23.07 16.40
CA ALA A 96 -7.87 -22.99 17.85
C ALA A 96 -9.21 -23.54 18.41
N GLY A 97 -10.16 -23.89 17.55
CA GLY A 97 -11.45 -24.47 17.96
C GLY A 97 -12.38 -23.49 18.67
N PHE A 98 -12.25 -22.18 18.38
CA PHE A 98 -13.20 -21.18 18.85
C PHE A 98 -14.58 -21.39 18.21
N GLU A 99 -15.66 -21.11 18.96
CA GLU A 99 -17.00 -21.04 18.38
C GLU A 99 -17.11 -19.78 17.51
N LEU A 100 -17.00 -19.96 16.20
CA LEU A 100 -17.22 -18.93 15.19
C LEU A 100 -18.58 -19.15 14.52
N SER A 101 -19.20 -18.08 14.01
CA SER A 101 -20.34 -18.26 13.11
C SER A 101 -19.85 -18.79 11.76
N SER A 102 -20.69 -19.56 11.07
CA SER A 102 -20.35 -20.08 9.74
C SER A 102 -19.97 -18.97 8.75
N ASP A 103 -20.59 -17.79 8.85
CA ASP A 103 -20.25 -16.64 8.02
C ASP A 103 -18.81 -16.15 8.28
N VAL A 104 -18.39 -16.08 9.54
CA VAL A 104 -17.04 -15.66 9.92
C VAL A 104 -16.01 -16.71 9.52
N GLU A 105 -16.30 -18.00 9.70
CA GLU A 105 -15.43 -19.10 9.26
C GLU A 105 -15.17 -19.05 7.75
N ASN A 106 -16.22 -18.85 6.95
CA ASN A 106 -16.09 -18.73 5.49
C ASN A 106 -15.25 -17.51 5.09
N ILE A 107 -15.48 -16.35 5.73
CA ILE A 107 -14.69 -15.14 5.46
C ILE A 107 -13.21 -15.38 5.80
N LEU A 108 -12.92 -15.98 6.95
CA LEU A 108 -11.54 -16.25 7.37
C LEU A 108 -10.87 -17.29 6.48
N ALA A 109 -11.58 -18.31 6.01
CA ALA A 109 -11.07 -19.27 5.04
C ALA A 109 -10.69 -18.59 3.71
N ASP A 110 -11.54 -17.69 3.20
CA ASP A 110 -11.25 -16.93 1.99
C ASP A 110 -10.06 -15.98 2.18
N VAL A 111 -9.97 -15.30 3.33
CA VAL A 111 -8.82 -14.44 3.67
C VAL A 111 -7.54 -15.27 3.71
N LYS A 112 -7.57 -16.46 4.28
CA LYS A 112 -6.42 -17.37 4.35
C LYS A 112 -5.89 -17.69 2.96
N GLU A 113 -6.75 -18.12 2.03
CA GLU A 113 -6.33 -18.48 0.67
C GLU A 113 -5.79 -17.25 -0.09
N LYS A 114 -6.46 -16.09 0.03
CA LYS A 114 -5.96 -14.84 -0.58
C LYS A 114 -4.59 -14.42 -0.05
N LEU A 115 -4.36 -14.57 1.26
CA LEU A 115 -3.06 -14.27 1.86
C LEU A 115 -2.00 -15.24 1.34
N LYS A 116 -2.29 -16.54 1.32
CA LYS A 116 -1.39 -17.57 0.78
C LYS A 116 -0.95 -17.26 -0.65
N ASP A 117 -1.90 -16.94 -1.55
CA ASP A 117 -1.62 -16.61 -2.94
C ASP A 117 -0.81 -15.31 -3.11
N SER A 118 -0.94 -14.38 -2.16
CA SER A 118 -0.24 -13.09 -2.20
C SER A 118 1.20 -13.12 -1.66
N ILE A 119 1.59 -14.17 -0.93
CA ILE A 119 2.90 -14.24 -0.26
C ILE A 119 3.92 -14.94 -1.19
N PRO A 120 4.99 -14.25 -1.61
CA PRO A 120 6.07 -14.92 -2.33
C PRO A 120 6.80 -15.92 -1.42
N ASP A 121 7.21 -17.04 -2.02
CA ASP A 121 7.97 -18.11 -1.35
C ASP A 121 7.26 -18.68 -0.10
N PHE A 122 5.92 -18.72 -0.13
CA PHE A 122 5.07 -19.14 0.99
C PHE A 122 5.50 -20.49 1.61
N ASP A 123 5.74 -21.51 0.79
CA ASP A 123 6.12 -22.85 1.26
C ASP A 123 7.49 -22.86 1.96
N GLU A 124 8.43 -22.03 1.50
CA GLU A 124 9.75 -21.89 2.13
C GLU A 124 9.65 -21.20 3.49
N ARG A 125 8.79 -20.18 3.58
CA ARG A 125 8.49 -19.46 4.82
C ARG A 125 7.86 -20.39 5.86
N LEU A 126 6.87 -21.20 5.44
CA LEU A 126 6.24 -22.21 6.30
C LEU A 126 7.26 -23.25 6.81
N THR A 127 8.09 -23.77 5.90
CA THR A 127 9.16 -24.72 6.26
C THR A 127 10.17 -24.13 7.25
N THR A 128 10.46 -22.83 7.11
CA THR A 128 11.41 -22.13 8.01
C THR A 128 10.82 -21.97 9.40
N LEU A 129 9.54 -21.62 9.51
CA LEU A 129 8.83 -21.54 10.77
C LEU A 129 8.82 -22.89 11.49
N ASP A 130 8.44 -23.97 10.81
CA ASP A 130 8.43 -25.33 11.38
C ASP A 130 9.79 -25.76 11.95
N LYS A 131 10.88 -25.26 11.37
CA LYS A 131 12.24 -25.53 11.86
C LYS A 131 12.56 -24.68 13.10
N GLN A 132 12.10 -23.44 13.14
CA GLN A 132 12.29 -22.55 14.28
C GLN A 132 11.53 -23.06 15.51
N ASP A 133 10.28 -23.47 15.35
CA ASP A 133 9.45 -23.98 16.45
C ASP A 133 10.06 -25.26 17.05
N ARG A 134 10.45 -26.22 16.22
CA ARG A 134 11.15 -27.44 16.66
C ARG A 134 12.47 -27.18 17.38
N GLN A 135 13.19 -26.12 17.01
CA GLN A 135 14.43 -25.73 17.70
C GLN A 135 14.17 -25.06 19.05
N GLN A 136 13.04 -24.39 19.23
CA GLN A 136 12.64 -23.80 20.50
C GLN A 136 12.17 -24.88 21.48
N GLU A 137 11.40 -25.87 21.01
CA GLU A 137 10.95 -27.01 21.83
C GLU A 137 12.10 -27.85 22.38
N GLN A 138 13.18 -28.06 21.60
CA GLN A 138 14.36 -28.80 22.03
C GLN A 138 15.22 -28.07 23.08
N LYS A 139 14.95 -26.78 23.31
CA LYS A 139 15.69 -25.94 24.28
C LYS A 139 14.93 -25.74 25.60
N MET A 140 13.67 -26.18 25.69
CA MET A 140 12.89 -26.23 26.93
C MET A 140 13.07 -27.58 27.64
#